data_AF-A0A7S1WF02-F1
#
_entry.id   AF-A0A7S1WF02-F1
#
_cell.length_a   1.000
_cell.length_b   1.000
_cell.length_c   1.000
_cell.angle_alpha   90.00
_cell.angle_beta   90.00
_cell.angle_gamma   90.00
#
_symmetry.space_group_name_H-M   'P 1'
#
loop_
_entity.id
_entity.type
_entity.pdbx_description
1 polymer ?
#
loop_
_entity_poly.entity_id
_entity_poly.type
_entity_poly.pdbx_seq_one_letter_code
_entity_poly.pdbx_strand_id
1 'polypeptide(L)'
;KMEAYCVRLVLYIIFVALFTGVFQSMRPVTSTFAVQDSLLEQTVRKPLPGSCATGFYDIASDAAWFQWVEGQLLPTILSQTYFNGAPRNASWGQRFASTVAMYNTQTAPVRFRQARVTDDSC
;
A
#
# COMPACT_ATOMS: atom_id res chain seq x y z
N LYS A 1 -28.72 -11.82 45.36
CA LYS A 1 -27.32 -12.14 44.93
C LYS A 1 -27.25 -12.52 43.45
N MET A 2 -28.08 -13.45 42.95
CA MET A 2 -28.09 -13.82 41.51
C MET A 2 -28.42 -12.66 40.57
N GLU A 3 -29.36 -11.80 40.96
CA GLU A 3 -29.77 -10.62 40.17
C GLU A 3 -28.59 -9.68 39.84
N ALA A 4 -27.71 -9.42 40.82
CA ALA A 4 -26.51 -8.61 40.61
C ALA A 4 -25.51 -9.25 39.64
N TYR A 5 -25.43 -10.59 39.60
CA TYR A 5 -24.60 -11.30 38.63
C TYR A 5 -25.20 -11.24 37.22
N CYS A 6 -26.52 -11.37 37.08
CA CYS A 6 -27.20 -11.22 35.79
C CYS A 6 -27.01 -9.80 35.21
N VAL A 7 -27.16 -8.75 36.03
CA VAL A 7 -26.94 -7.37 35.58
C VAL A 7 -25.50 -7.15 35.12
N ARG A 8 -24.51 -7.69 35.85
CA ARG A 8 -23.10 -7.61 35.46
C ARG A 8 -22.81 -8.35 34.15
N LEU A 9 -23.41 -9.53 33.96
CA LEU A 9 -23.27 -10.30 32.73
C LEU A 9 -23.83 -9.51 31.53
N VAL A 10 -25.02 -8.95 31.66
CA VAL A 10 -25.66 -8.14 30.61
C VAL A 10 -24.79 -6.93 30.25
N LEU A 11 -24.29 -6.20 31.25
CA LEU A 11 -23.39 -5.07 31.02
C LEU A 11 -22.10 -5.49 30.33
N TYR A 12 -21.55 -6.66 30.68
CA TYR A 12 -20.34 -7.19 30.05
C TYR A 12 -20.59 -7.58 28.58
N ILE A 13 -21.73 -8.19 28.28
CA ILE A 13 -22.13 -8.52 26.90
C ILE A 13 -22.30 -7.24 26.08
N ILE A 14 -22.96 -6.22 26.63
CA ILE A 14 -23.12 -4.92 25.97
C ILE A 14 -21.73 -4.29 25.71
N PHE A 15 -20.85 -4.30 26.70
CA PHE A 15 -19.49 -3.80 26.56
C PHE A 15 -18.72 -4.52 25.44
N VAL A 16 -18.74 -5.86 25.43
CA VAL A 16 -18.07 -6.65 24.39
C VAL A 16 -18.66 -6.39 23.01
N ALA A 17 -19.99 -6.27 22.89
CA ALA A 17 -20.65 -5.95 21.63
C ALA A 17 -20.26 -4.55 21.11
N LEU A 18 -20.24 -3.54 21.98
CA LEU A 18 -19.79 -2.20 21.61
C LEU A 18 -18.31 -2.18 21.24
N PHE A 19 -17.46 -2.83 22.04
CA PHE A 19 -16.03 -2.91 21.79
C PHE A 19 -15.73 -3.57 20.43
N THR A 20 -16.35 -4.72 20.17
CA THR A 20 -16.18 -5.42 18.89
C THR A 20 -16.70 -4.61 17.70
N GLY A 21 -17.85 -3.95 17.82
CA GLY A 21 -18.38 -3.07 16.77
C GLY A 21 -17.47 -1.87 16.47
N VAL A 22 -16.95 -1.22 17.52
CA VAL A 22 -15.99 -0.11 17.37
C VAL A 22 -14.68 -0.60 16.73
N PHE A 23 -14.16 -1.76 17.16
CA PHE A 23 -12.93 -2.30 16.57
C PHE A 23 -13.08 -2.72 15.10
N GLN A 24 -14.21 -3.34 14.74
CA GLN A 24 -14.49 -3.71 13.34
C GLN A 24 -14.64 -2.50 12.43
N SER A 25 -15.25 -1.41 12.92
CA SER A 25 -15.40 -0.17 12.17
C SER A 25 -14.11 0.65 12.05
N MET A 26 -13.25 0.66 13.07
CA MET A 26 -11.94 1.32 13.01
C MET A 26 -10.96 0.60 12.08
N ARG A 27 -11.08 -0.72 11.93
CA ARG A 27 -10.15 -1.53 11.14
C ARG A 27 -10.90 -2.42 10.16
N PRO A 28 -11.42 -1.86 9.06
CA PRO A 28 -12.02 -2.67 8.02
C PRO A 28 -10.90 -3.46 7.31
N VAL A 29 -10.69 -4.69 7.76
CA VAL A 29 -9.57 -5.56 7.34
C VAL A 29 -9.65 -5.82 5.84
N THR A 30 -10.81 -6.22 5.33
CA THR A 30 -10.99 -6.62 3.93
C THR A 30 -10.71 -5.50 2.93
N SER A 31 -11.23 -4.29 3.18
CA SER A 31 -10.99 -3.15 2.28
C SER A 31 -9.54 -2.69 2.36
N THR A 32 -8.94 -2.68 3.56
CA THR A 32 -7.53 -2.32 3.73
C THR A 32 -6.63 -3.28 2.96
N PHE A 33 -6.88 -4.59 3.07
CA PHE A 33 -6.13 -5.60 2.31
C PHE A 33 -6.31 -5.44 0.80
N ALA A 34 -7.54 -5.21 0.32
CA ALA A 34 -7.77 -5.01 -1.12
C ALA A 34 -6.99 -3.81 -1.67
N VAL A 35 -6.94 -2.70 -0.94
CA VAL A 35 -6.17 -1.52 -1.33
C VAL A 35 -4.67 -1.82 -1.31
N GLN A 36 -4.15 -2.48 -0.27
CA GLN A 36 -2.74 -2.85 -0.18
C GLN A 36 -2.32 -3.84 -1.27
N ASP A 37 -3.15 -4.84 -1.56
CA ASP A 37 -2.87 -5.85 -2.58
C ASP A 37 -2.80 -5.21 -3.97
N SER A 38 -3.68 -4.24 -4.27
CA SER A 38 -3.61 -3.49 -5.52
C SER A 38 -2.30 -2.69 -5.69
N LEU A 39 -1.74 -2.17 -4.60
CA LEU A 39 -0.45 -1.48 -4.61
C LEU A 39 0.70 -2.45 -4.83
N LEU A 40 0.69 -3.60 -4.13
CA LEU A 40 1.69 -4.64 -4.30
C LEU A 40 1.69 -5.20 -5.73
N GLU A 41 0.51 -5.40 -6.30
CA GLU A 41 0.37 -5.89 -7.66
C GLU A 41 1.02 -4.93 -8.66
N GLN A 42 0.77 -3.62 -8.52
CA GLN A 42 1.31 -2.63 -9.46
C GLN A 42 2.79 -2.33 -9.28
N THR A 43 3.35 -2.50 -8.08
CA THR A 43 4.73 -2.08 -7.78
C THR A 43 5.70 -3.24 -7.69
N VAL A 44 5.31 -4.33 -7.02
CA VAL A 44 6.22 -5.39 -6.59
C VAL A 44 6.06 -6.64 -7.45
N ARG A 45 4.81 -7.08 -7.69
CA ARG A 45 4.52 -8.35 -8.39
C ARG A 45 4.49 -8.23 -9.91
N LYS A 46 4.25 -7.04 -10.44
CA LYS A 46 4.24 -6.82 -11.88
C LYS A 46 5.65 -7.06 -12.47
N PRO A 47 5.79 -7.95 -13.47
CA PRO A 47 7.06 -8.21 -14.11
C PRO A 47 7.52 -7.00 -14.94
N LEU A 48 8.84 -6.84 -15.06
CA LEU A 48 9.43 -5.80 -15.90
C LEU A 48 8.99 -5.95 -17.36
N PRO A 49 8.68 -4.85 -18.07
CA PRO A 49 8.35 -4.91 -19.49
C PRO A 49 9.54 -5.49 -20.28
N GLY A 50 9.32 -6.61 -20.98
CA GLY A 50 10.36 -7.33 -21.73
C GLY A 50 11.07 -8.43 -20.93
N SER A 51 10.73 -8.64 -19.66
CA SER A 51 11.16 -9.80 -18.86
C SER A 51 9.96 -10.70 -18.54
N CYS A 52 10.13 -12.00 -18.72
CA CYS A 52 9.06 -12.96 -18.49
C CYS A 52 8.87 -13.34 -17.00
N ALA A 53 9.77 -12.94 -16.10
CA ALA A 53 9.73 -13.46 -14.73
C ALA A 53 10.35 -12.58 -13.63
N THR A 54 11.02 -11.46 -13.94
CA THR A 54 11.70 -10.68 -12.91
C THR A 54 10.82 -9.52 -12.42
N GLY A 55 10.25 -9.68 -11.23
CA GLY A 55 9.62 -8.61 -10.46
C GLY A 55 10.59 -8.02 -9.43
N PHE A 56 10.05 -7.29 -8.44
CA PHE A 56 10.86 -6.77 -7.34
C PHE A 56 11.50 -7.89 -6.51
N TYR A 57 10.79 -9.02 -6.34
CA TYR A 57 11.27 -10.15 -5.53
C TYR A 57 12.45 -10.89 -6.14
N ASP A 58 12.72 -10.69 -7.43
CA ASP A 58 13.76 -11.40 -8.18
C ASP A 58 15.02 -10.55 -8.42
N ILE A 59 15.14 -9.40 -7.74
CA ILE A 59 16.30 -8.51 -7.86
C ILE A 59 17.50 -9.17 -7.18
N ALA A 60 18.43 -9.65 -8.00
CA ALA A 60 19.66 -10.32 -7.54
C ALA A 60 20.94 -9.50 -7.79
N SER A 61 20.85 -8.33 -8.41
CA SER A 61 22.00 -7.48 -8.74
C SER A 61 21.66 -6.00 -8.72
N ASP A 62 22.67 -5.15 -8.56
CA ASP A 62 22.51 -3.69 -8.63
C ASP A 62 21.94 -3.24 -9.97
N ALA A 63 22.36 -3.87 -11.08
CA ALA A 63 21.82 -3.59 -12.40
C ALA A 63 20.31 -3.90 -12.48
N ALA A 64 19.89 -5.04 -11.94
CA ALA A 64 18.47 -5.41 -11.86
C ALA A 64 17.68 -4.44 -10.95
N TRP A 65 18.29 -3.95 -9.87
CA TRP A 65 17.70 -2.93 -9.01
C TRP A 65 17.38 -1.64 -9.78
N PHE A 66 18.36 -1.09 -10.49
CA PHE A 66 18.15 0.13 -11.29
C PHE A 66 17.14 -0.08 -12.42
N GLN A 67 17.21 -1.22 -13.12
CA GLN A 67 16.22 -1.59 -14.13
C GLN A 67 14.79 -1.64 -13.56
N TRP A 68 14.63 -2.18 -12.36
CA TRP A 68 13.32 -2.19 -11.70
C TRP A 68 12.85 -0.79 -11.31
N VAL A 69 13.74 0.04 -10.75
CA VAL A 69 13.40 1.42 -10.38
C VAL A 69 12.93 2.21 -11.59
N GLU A 70 13.69 2.19 -12.69
CA GLU A 70 13.40 2.99 -13.89
C GLU A 70 12.29 2.40 -14.75
N GLY A 71 12.23 1.07 -14.87
CA GLY A 71 11.28 0.38 -15.72
C GLY A 71 9.90 0.17 -15.10
N GLN A 72 9.82 0.09 -13.76
CA GLN A 72 8.58 -0.28 -13.07
C GLN A 72 8.16 0.71 -11.99
N LEU A 73 9.05 1.04 -11.03
CA LEU A 73 8.69 1.89 -9.89
C LEU A 73 8.32 3.32 -10.35
N LEU A 74 9.26 4.01 -11.01
CA LEU A 74 9.07 5.40 -11.42
C LEU A 74 7.86 5.59 -12.36
N PRO A 75 7.67 4.79 -13.42
CA PRO A 75 6.51 4.93 -14.29
C PRO A 75 5.19 4.67 -13.56
N THR A 76 5.17 3.77 -12.57
CA THR A 76 3.96 3.46 -11.80
C THR A 76 3.58 4.59 -10.85
N ILE A 77 4.57 5.15 -10.13
CA ILE A 77 4.32 6.20 -9.14
C ILE A 77 4.19 7.60 -9.75
N LEU A 78 4.84 7.87 -10.88
CA LEU A 78 4.82 9.18 -11.57
C LEU A 78 3.92 9.20 -12.81
N SER A 79 3.08 8.19 -13.01
CA SER A 79 2.19 8.13 -14.19
C SER A 79 1.27 9.34 -14.27
N GLN A 80 1.23 9.98 -15.44
CA GLN A 80 0.36 11.11 -15.74
C GLN A 80 -0.97 10.70 -16.37
N THR A 81 -1.14 9.41 -16.68
CA THR A 81 -2.32 8.88 -17.38
C THR A 81 -2.94 7.71 -16.62
N TYR A 82 -4.26 7.56 -16.74
CA TYR A 82 -4.94 6.37 -16.27
C TYR A 82 -4.69 5.19 -17.23
N PHE A 83 -5.14 4.00 -16.83
CA PHE A 83 -5.05 2.78 -17.65
C PHE A 83 -5.75 2.91 -19.02
N ASN A 84 -6.73 3.81 -19.14
CA ASN A 84 -7.46 4.10 -20.37
C ASN A 84 -6.83 5.25 -21.19
N GLY A 85 -5.62 5.70 -20.85
CA GLY A 85 -4.92 6.78 -21.54
C GLY A 85 -5.44 8.19 -21.22
N ALA A 86 -6.49 8.32 -20.40
CA ALA A 86 -7.00 9.62 -20.00
C ALA A 86 -5.98 10.35 -19.11
N PRO A 87 -5.75 11.65 -19.32
CA PRO A 87 -4.80 12.41 -18.53
C PRO A 87 -5.34 12.66 -17.11
N ARG A 88 -4.50 12.42 -16.10
CA ARG A 88 -4.86 12.55 -14.68
C ARG A 88 -5.00 14.00 -14.23
N ASN A 89 -4.28 14.92 -14.88
CA ASN A 89 -4.32 16.35 -14.59
C ASN A 89 -5.66 17.01 -14.97
N ALA A 90 -6.39 16.45 -15.93
CA ALA A 90 -7.69 16.94 -16.38
C ALA A 90 -8.85 16.45 -15.48
N SER A 91 -8.59 15.48 -14.61
CA SER A 91 -9.61 14.86 -13.76
C SER A 91 -9.62 15.51 -12.38
N TRP A 92 -10.81 15.97 -11.93
CA TRP A 92 -11.07 16.47 -10.58
C TRP A 92 -10.05 17.51 -10.06
N GLY A 93 -9.72 18.51 -10.86
CA GLY A 93 -8.90 19.66 -10.43
C GLY A 93 -7.47 19.30 -10.04
N GLN A 94 -6.80 18.43 -10.81
CA GLN A 94 -5.42 17.95 -10.57
C GLN A 94 -5.21 17.13 -9.29
N ARG A 95 -6.25 16.86 -8.50
CA ARG A 95 -6.17 16.12 -7.24
C ARG A 95 -5.64 14.68 -7.41
N PHE A 96 -5.78 14.13 -8.63
CA PHE A 96 -5.32 12.79 -8.99
C PHE A 96 -3.97 12.77 -9.72
N ALA A 97 -3.26 13.91 -9.81
CA ALA A 97 -1.95 13.96 -10.46
C ALA A 97 -0.91 13.06 -9.77
N SER A 98 -1.05 12.82 -8.46
CA SER A 98 -0.10 12.04 -7.65
C SER A 98 -0.67 10.69 -7.15
N THR A 99 -1.70 10.12 -7.80
CA THR A 99 -2.27 8.84 -7.36
C THR A 99 -1.56 7.61 -7.93
N VAL A 100 -1.37 6.57 -7.11
CA VAL A 100 -1.04 5.21 -7.56
C VAL A 100 -2.33 4.42 -7.63
N ALA A 101 -2.48 3.58 -8.66
CA ALA A 101 -3.67 2.76 -8.86
C ALA A 101 -5.00 3.55 -8.78
N MET A 102 -5.02 4.81 -9.24
CA MET A 102 -6.17 5.73 -9.26
C MET A 102 -6.69 6.21 -7.88
N TYR A 103 -6.60 5.39 -6.83
CA TYR A 103 -7.20 5.68 -5.53
C TYR A 103 -6.22 6.00 -4.40
N ASN A 104 -4.91 5.74 -4.58
CA ASN A 104 -3.92 5.96 -3.53
C ASN A 104 -3.12 7.24 -3.78
N THR A 105 -3.48 8.33 -3.12
CA THR A 105 -2.77 9.62 -3.26
C THR A 105 -1.43 9.59 -2.56
N GLN A 106 -0.36 9.87 -3.30
CA GLN A 106 0.94 10.18 -2.71
C GLN A 106 0.87 11.57 -2.08
N THR A 107 1.13 11.62 -0.78
CA THR A 107 1.15 12.86 0.01
C THR A 107 2.54 13.48 0.08
N ALA A 108 3.57 12.72 -0.23
CA ALA A 108 4.97 13.15 -0.20
C ALA A 108 5.78 12.46 -1.31
N PRO A 109 6.90 13.08 -1.75
CA PRO A 109 7.84 12.44 -2.68
C PRO A 109 8.44 11.15 -2.09
N VAL A 110 8.74 10.19 -2.97
CA VAL A 110 9.47 8.98 -2.58
C VAL A 110 10.91 9.33 -2.23
N ARG A 111 11.37 8.85 -1.06
CA ARG A 111 12.72 9.10 -0.55
C ARG A 111 13.56 7.83 -0.58
N PHE A 112 14.61 7.83 -1.40
CA PHE A 112 15.65 6.80 -1.35
C PHE A 112 16.58 7.06 -0.16
N ARG A 113 16.93 6.00 0.58
CA ARG A 113 17.92 6.03 1.67
C ARG A 113 18.94 4.92 1.41
N GLN A 114 20.20 5.22 1.67
CA GLN A 114 21.31 4.28 1.51
C GLN A 114 22.11 4.20 2.80
N ALA A 115 22.45 2.99 3.23
CA ALA A 115 23.44 2.74 4.28
C ALA A 115 24.75 2.28 3.62
N ARG A 116 25.88 2.72 4.16
CA ARG A 116 27.23 2.32 3.73
C ARG A 116 28.05 1.97 4.94
N VAL A 117 28.95 1.00 4.78
CA VAL A 117 29.92 0.62 5.80
C VAL A 117 31.26 1.24 5.42
N THR A 118 32.07 1.61 6.41
CA THR A 118 33.44 2.08 6.17
C THR A 118 34.30 0.94 5.63
N ASP A 119 35.23 1.30 4.75
CA ASP A 119 36.30 0.40 4.32
C ASP A 119 37.10 -0.05 5.55
N ASP A 120 37.59 -1.30 5.53
CA ASP A 120 38.34 -1.94 6.63
C ASP A 120 37.60 -1.98 7.97
N SER A 121 36.29 -2.23 7.92
CA SER A 121 35.44 -2.36 9.12
C SER A 121 35.49 -3.73 9.80
N CYS A 122 36.26 -4.69 9.28
CA CYS A 122 36.44 -6.03 9.83
C CYS A 122 37.91 -6.45 9.91
#